data_AF-A0A2S7SQS9-F1
#
_entry.id   AF-A0A2S7SQS9-F1
#
_cell.length_a   1.000
_cell.length_b   1.000
_cell.length_c   1.000
_cell.angle_alpha   90.00
_cell.angle_beta   90.00
_cell.angle_gamma   90.00
#
_symmetry.space_group_name_H-M   'P 1'
#
loop_
_entity.id
_entity.type
_entity.pdbx_description
1 polymer ?
#
loop_
_entity_poly.entity_id
_entity_poly.type
_entity_poly.pdbx_seq_one_letter_code
_entity_poly.pdbx_strand_id
1 'polypeptide(L)'
;MEQKEAINYINLDNRFKDLNCIEPSTFCFLPENIEDAKSMDEFIYTDNALVLRKLFKANNLPEERLHDNISKTRQRRSADWYGPTLFIGYSLWTQNPNMVSIGLSVIANYVTDFFKGSFGEKKIKLEIVIETTPKKIYKKLTYEGDAQGLKNIEDLIKKMTK
;
A
#
# COMPACT_ATOMS: atom_id res chain seq x y z
N MET A 1 -6.22 -5.95 19.96
CA MET A 1 -6.54 -4.50 19.88
C MET A 1 -6.07 -4.01 18.53
N GLU A 2 -7.00 -3.67 17.63
CA GLU A 2 -6.65 -3.12 16.32
C GLU A 2 -6.18 -1.67 16.48
N GLN A 3 -5.11 -1.28 15.79
CA GLN A 3 -4.64 0.10 15.75
C GLN A 3 -4.80 0.65 14.32
N LYS A 4 -5.43 1.82 14.23
CA LYS A 4 -5.71 2.53 12.97
C LYS A 4 -5.47 4.02 13.24
N GLU A 5 -4.40 4.56 12.69
CA GLU A 5 -4.05 5.97 12.85
C GLU A 5 -3.85 6.60 11.47
N ALA A 6 -4.53 7.72 11.22
CA ALA A 6 -4.41 8.50 10.00
C ALA A 6 -3.73 9.83 10.31
N ILE A 7 -2.57 10.07 9.69
CA ILE A 7 -1.78 11.29 9.89
C ILE A 7 -1.48 11.97 8.54
N ASN A 8 -1.22 13.27 8.58
CA ASN A 8 -0.63 13.96 7.43
C ASN A 8 0.71 13.32 7.09
N TYR A 9 0.95 13.13 5.79
CA TYR A 9 2.17 12.51 5.30
C TYR A 9 3.02 13.51 4.52
N ILE A 10 4.26 13.13 4.22
CA ILE A 10 5.14 13.92 3.36
C ILE A 10 4.49 14.21 2.00
N ASN A 11 4.89 15.30 1.36
CA ASN A 11 4.42 15.62 0.02
C ASN A 11 5.10 14.68 -1.00
N LEU A 12 4.37 13.65 -1.44
CA LEU A 12 4.88 12.66 -2.38
C LEU A 12 5.10 13.22 -3.78
N ASP A 13 4.38 14.25 -4.22
CA ASP A 13 4.62 14.92 -5.51
C ASP A 13 6.03 15.51 -5.57
N ASN A 14 6.45 16.22 -4.52
CA ASN A 14 7.82 16.70 -4.42
C ASN A 14 8.82 15.55 -4.45
N ARG A 15 8.55 14.47 -3.70
CA ARG A 15 9.45 13.30 -3.69
C ARG A 15 9.55 12.60 -5.03
N PHE A 16 8.43 12.40 -5.73
CA PHE A 16 8.44 11.79 -7.07
C PHE A 16 9.23 12.65 -8.05
N LYS A 17 9.12 13.97 -7.98
CA LYS A 17 9.93 14.90 -8.78
C LYS A 17 11.42 14.82 -8.43
N ASP A 18 11.75 14.89 -7.13
CA ASP A 18 13.13 14.82 -6.66
C ASP A 18 13.83 13.52 -7.06
N LEU A 19 13.08 12.41 -7.06
CA LEU A 19 13.57 11.07 -7.40
C LEU A 19 13.44 10.75 -8.90
N ASN A 20 12.91 11.68 -9.70
CA ASN A 20 12.63 11.50 -11.13
C ASN A 20 11.78 10.24 -11.42
N CYS A 21 10.75 10.01 -10.60
CA CYS A 21 9.81 8.90 -10.71
C CYS A 21 8.63 9.24 -11.61
N ILE A 22 7.98 8.21 -12.14
CA ILE A 22 6.63 8.33 -12.68
C ILE A 22 5.69 8.65 -11.51
N GLU A 23 4.86 9.68 -11.66
CA GLU A 23 3.82 9.99 -10.70
C GLU A 23 2.62 9.06 -10.91
N PRO A 24 2.28 8.19 -9.94
CA PRO A 24 1.15 7.28 -10.07
C PRO A 24 -0.18 7.99 -9.85
N SER A 25 -1.16 7.69 -10.69
CA SER A 25 -2.57 8.12 -10.61
C SER A 25 -3.50 7.03 -10.05
N THR A 26 -3.02 5.79 -10.02
CA THR A 26 -3.74 4.59 -9.56
C THR A 26 -3.10 3.95 -8.33
N PHE A 27 -3.25 2.63 -8.14
CA PHE A 27 -2.48 1.90 -7.14
C PHE A 27 -1.00 1.93 -7.48
N CYS A 28 -0.17 2.08 -6.47
CA CYS A 28 1.26 1.88 -6.58
C CYS A 28 1.77 1.26 -5.27
N PHE A 29 2.67 0.29 -5.35
CA PHE A 29 3.41 -0.12 -4.16
C PHE A 29 4.61 0.82 -3.99
N LEU A 30 4.70 1.50 -2.86
CA LEU A 30 5.81 2.40 -2.55
C LEU A 30 6.96 1.63 -1.89
N PRO A 31 8.21 2.07 -2.11
CA PRO A 31 9.35 1.52 -1.39
C PRO A 31 9.32 1.95 0.09
N GLU A 32 9.76 1.07 0.99
CA GLU A 32 9.80 1.30 2.44
C GLU A 32 10.61 2.57 2.79
N ASN A 33 11.60 2.91 1.97
CA ASN A 33 12.51 4.03 2.18
C ASN A 33 12.21 5.24 1.29
N ILE A 34 10.98 5.42 0.76
CA ILE A 34 10.64 6.54 -0.13
C ILE A 34 10.98 7.92 0.46
N GLU A 35 10.87 8.06 1.79
CA GLU A 35 11.15 9.32 2.50
C GLU A 35 12.63 9.69 2.43
N ASP A 36 13.53 8.70 2.53
CA ASP A 36 14.97 8.92 2.71
C ASP A 36 15.82 8.51 1.50
N ALA A 37 15.25 7.77 0.54
CA ALA A 37 15.97 7.32 -0.65
C ALA A 37 16.55 8.52 -1.42
N LYS A 38 17.77 8.37 -1.94
CA LYS A 38 18.43 9.42 -2.73
C LYS A 38 18.19 9.24 -4.23
N SER A 39 17.90 8.01 -4.66
CA SER A 39 17.59 7.68 -6.05
C SER A 39 16.72 6.43 -6.12
N MET A 40 16.13 6.18 -7.30
CA MET A 40 15.33 4.98 -7.56
C MET A 40 16.12 3.67 -7.40
N ASP A 41 17.44 3.69 -7.61
CA ASP A 41 18.31 2.51 -7.45
C ASP A 41 18.46 2.09 -5.97
N GLU A 42 18.12 2.98 -5.04
CA GLU A 42 18.14 2.71 -3.61
C GLU A 42 16.80 2.18 -3.07
N PHE A 43 15.77 2.11 -3.91
CA PHE A 43 14.44 1.68 -3.47
C PHE A 43 14.44 0.27 -2.89
N ILE A 44 13.89 0.13 -1.69
CA ILE A 44 13.73 -1.12 -0.98
C ILE A 44 12.25 -1.43 -0.88
N TYR A 45 11.83 -2.56 -1.45
CA TYR A 45 10.46 -3.04 -1.33
C TYR A 45 10.38 -4.21 -0.36
N THR A 46 9.20 -4.44 0.22
CA THR A 46 8.95 -5.73 0.88
C THR A 46 8.90 -6.85 -0.17
N ASP A 47 9.31 -8.05 0.20
CA ASP A 47 9.14 -9.25 -0.64
C ASP A 47 7.67 -9.49 -1.04
N ASN A 48 6.75 -9.18 -0.13
CA ASN A 48 5.30 -9.23 -0.38
C ASN A 48 4.84 -8.30 -1.52
N ALA A 49 5.57 -7.23 -1.84
CA ALA A 49 5.26 -6.37 -2.99
C ALA A 49 5.27 -7.15 -4.31
N LEU A 50 6.22 -8.08 -4.49
CA LEU A 50 6.32 -8.90 -5.70
C LEU A 50 5.12 -9.84 -5.85
N VAL A 51 4.67 -10.42 -4.73
CA VAL A 51 3.51 -11.31 -4.71
C VAL A 51 2.24 -10.52 -4.97
N LEU A 52 2.05 -9.39 -4.28
CA LEU A 52 0.86 -8.55 -4.46
C LEU A 52 0.78 -7.95 -5.87
N ARG A 53 1.89 -7.59 -6.52
CA ARG A 53 1.89 -7.18 -7.93
C ARG A 53 1.35 -8.27 -8.86
N LYS A 54 1.78 -9.51 -8.66
CA LYS A 54 1.26 -10.65 -9.44
C LYS A 54 -0.23 -10.84 -9.20
N LEU A 55 -0.68 -10.72 -7.96
CA LEU A 55 -2.10 -10.85 -7.60
C LEU A 55 -2.93 -9.70 -8.17
N PHE A 56 -2.44 -8.46 -8.11
CA PHE A 56 -3.12 -7.30 -8.68
C PHE A 56 -3.29 -7.48 -10.18
N LYS A 57 -2.22 -7.87 -10.88
CA LYS A 57 -2.28 -8.20 -12.31
C LYS A 57 -3.29 -9.31 -12.61
N ALA A 58 -3.29 -10.40 -11.83
CA ALA A 58 -4.21 -11.52 -12.03
C ALA A 58 -5.69 -11.15 -11.79
N ASN A 59 -5.94 -10.12 -10.98
CA ASN A 59 -7.28 -9.59 -10.69
C ASN A 59 -7.63 -8.35 -11.51
N ASN A 60 -6.85 -8.03 -12.55
CA ASN A 60 -7.04 -6.84 -13.42
C ASN A 60 -7.07 -5.51 -12.64
N LEU A 61 -6.33 -5.42 -11.54
CA LEU A 61 -6.19 -4.20 -10.77
C LEU A 61 -5.12 -3.30 -11.41
N PRO A 62 -5.43 -2.02 -11.71
CA PRO A 62 -4.49 -1.09 -12.31
C PRO A 62 -3.39 -0.72 -11.31
N GLU A 63 -2.18 -1.24 -11.51
CA GLU A 63 -0.98 -0.88 -10.75
C GLU A 63 -0.01 -0.12 -11.65
N GLU A 64 0.39 1.07 -11.23
CA GLU A 64 1.48 1.84 -11.80
C GLU A 64 2.72 1.69 -10.93
N ARG A 65 3.89 1.85 -11.55
CA ARG A 65 5.18 1.70 -10.89
C ARG A 65 5.94 3.02 -10.96
N LEU A 66 6.58 3.38 -9.85
CA LEU A 66 7.50 4.52 -9.81
C LEU A 66 8.68 4.32 -10.77
N HIS A 67 9.08 3.07 -10.97
CA HIS A 67 10.20 2.65 -11.80
C HIS A 67 9.99 1.21 -12.30
N ASP A 68 10.50 0.88 -13.49
CA ASP A 68 10.31 -0.44 -14.12
C ASP A 68 11.05 -1.58 -13.40
N ASN A 69 12.13 -1.26 -12.68
CA ASN A 69 12.99 -2.23 -12.03
C ASN A 69 12.75 -2.30 -10.50
N ILE A 70 12.48 -3.50 -9.97
CA ILE A 70 12.68 -3.76 -8.54
C ILE A 70 13.96 -4.55 -8.41
N SER A 71 15.06 -3.86 -8.12
CA SER A 71 16.34 -4.52 -7.92
C SER A 71 16.55 -5.01 -6.48
N LYS A 72 15.86 -4.42 -5.48
CA LYS A 72 16.10 -4.68 -4.05
C LYS A 72 14.81 -4.93 -3.29
N THR A 73 14.74 -6.09 -2.64
CA THR A 73 13.67 -6.46 -1.70
C THR A 73 14.23 -6.79 -0.32
N ARG A 74 13.48 -6.46 0.72
CA ARG A 74 13.77 -6.85 2.11
C ARG A 74 12.79 -7.92 2.56
N GLN A 75 13.33 -9.08 2.91
CA GLN A 75 12.57 -10.14 3.57
C GLN A 75 12.48 -9.85 5.07
N ARG A 76 11.28 -9.91 5.64
CA ARG A 76 11.09 -9.85 7.10
C ARG A 76 10.84 -11.25 7.65
N ARG A 77 11.75 -11.75 8.50
CA ARG A 77 11.60 -13.04 9.17
C ARG A 77 10.77 -12.85 10.44
N SER A 78 9.45 -12.86 10.29
CA SER A 78 8.49 -12.83 11.40
C SER A 78 7.39 -13.86 11.16
N ALA A 79 6.73 -14.29 12.24
CA ALA A 79 5.46 -14.99 12.14
C ALA A 79 4.31 -14.06 11.70
N ASP A 80 4.50 -12.75 11.83
CA ASP A 80 3.58 -11.71 11.34
C ASP A 80 3.78 -11.44 9.84
N TRP A 81 2.73 -10.92 9.20
CA TRP A 81 2.76 -10.50 7.82
C TRP A 81 2.98 -8.99 7.71
N TYR A 82 3.97 -8.60 6.89
CA TYR A 82 4.33 -7.22 6.63
C TYR A 82 4.08 -6.89 5.15
N GLY A 83 3.03 -6.13 4.89
CA GLY A 83 2.69 -5.69 3.54
C GLY A 83 3.61 -4.57 3.04
N PRO A 84 3.65 -4.35 1.72
CA PRO A 84 4.20 -3.10 1.18
C PRO A 84 3.32 -1.91 1.58
N THR A 85 3.89 -0.72 1.50
CA THR A 85 3.11 0.52 1.58
C THR A 85 2.28 0.67 0.29
N LEU A 86 0.96 0.62 0.41
CA LEU A 86 0.03 0.76 -0.71
C LEU A 86 -0.33 2.24 -0.91
N PHE A 87 0.04 2.81 -2.05
CA PHE A 87 -0.42 4.11 -2.49
C PHE A 87 -1.74 3.99 -3.25
N ILE A 88 -2.65 4.93 -3.01
CA ILE A 88 -3.93 5.10 -3.70
C ILE A 88 -3.97 6.53 -4.24
N GLY A 89 -3.86 6.67 -5.56
CA GLY A 89 -3.97 7.96 -6.24
C GLY A 89 -5.38 8.54 -6.17
N TYR A 90 -5.46 9.87 -6.18
CA TYR A 90 -6.73 10.60 -6.07
C TYR A 90 -7.69 10.22 -7.21
N SER A 91 -7.16 10.05 -8.42
CA SER A 91 -7.94 9.67 -9.60
C SER A 91 -8.64 8.32 -9.42
N LEU A 92 -7.90 7.30 -8.97
CA LEU A 92 -8.47 5.97 -8.75
C LEU A 92 -9.60 5.99 -7.72
N TRP A 93 -9.38 6.65 -6.59
CA TRP A 93 -10.39 6.70 -5.53
C TRP A 93 -11.65 7.45 -5.97
N THR A 94 -11.51 8.57 -6.68
CA THR A 94 -12.67 9.38 -7.08
C THR A 94 -13.43 8.82 -8.28
N GLN A 95 -12.73 8.22 -9.25
CA GLN A 95 -13.34 7.68 -10.46
C GLN A 95 -13.90 6.26 -10.24
N ASN A 96 -13.21 5.43 -9.44
CA ASN A 96 -13.63 4.07 -9.19
C ASN A 96 -13.36 3.63 -7.73
N PRO A 97 -14.16 4.14 -6.76
CA PRO A 97 -14.02 3.75 -5.35
C PRO A 97 -14.06 2.24 -5.11
N ASN A 98 -14.85 1.51 -5.90
CA ASN A 98 -14.98 0.05 -5.81
C ASN A 98 -13.64 -0.65 -6.09
N MET A 99 -12.77 -0.06 -6.91
CA MET A 99 -11.45 -0.63 -7.20
C MET A 99 -10.59 -0.71 -5.93
N VAL A 100 -10.72 0.27 -5.02
CA VAL A 100 -10.07 0.25 -3.70
C VAL A 100 -10.55 -0.94 -2.87
N SER A 101 -11.87 -1.17 -2.81
CA SER A 101 -12.46 -2.34 -2.12
C SER A 101 -11.94 -3.67 -2.67
N ILE A 102 -11.85 -3.78 -4.00
CA ILE A 102 -11.35 -4.99 -4.66
C ILE A 102 -9.86 -5.19 -4.33
N GLY A 103 -9.04 -4.13 -4.41
CA GLY A 103 -7.62 -4.19 -4.04
C GLY A 103 -7.40 -4.64 -2.60
N LEU A 104 -8.12 -4.05 -1.65
CA LEU A 104 -8.07 -4.46 -0.24
C LEU A 104 -8.54 -5.91 -0.03
N SER A 105 -9.56 -6.35 -0.78
CA SER A 105 -10.05 -7.73 -0.72
C SER A 105 -9.03 -8.73 -1.25
N VAL A 106 -8.32 -8.41 -2.34
CA VAL A 106 -7.23 -9.24 -2.88
C VAL A 106 -6.12 -9.39 -1.84
N ILE A 107 -5.73 -8.31 -1.17
CA ILE A 107 -4.74 -8.35 -0.08
C ILE A 107 -5.27 -9.21 1.08
N ALA A 108 -6.51 -8.98 1.53
CA ALA A 108 -7.10 -9.72 2.65
C ALA A 108 -7.19 -11.23 2.39
N ASN A 109 -7.58 -11.63 1.18
CA ASN A 109 -7.64 -13.04 0.78
C ASN A 109 -6.24 -13.66 0.78
N TYR A 110 -5.25 -12.97 0.19
CA TYR A 110 -3.86 -13.43 0.20
C TYR A 110 -3.33 -13.62 1.62
N VAL A 111 -3.55 -12.65 2.52
CA VAL A 111 -3.04 -12.76 3.89
C VAL A 111 -3.78 -13.83 4.68
N THR A 112 -5.07 -14.02 4.43
CA THR A 112 -5.83 -15.15 5.00
C THR A 112 -5.20 -16.47 4.57
N ASP A 113 -4.90 -16.63 3.27
CA ASP A 113 -4.22 -17.81 2.74
C ASP A 113 -2.82 -18.00 3.31
N PHE A 114 -2.06 -16.91 3.46
CA PHE A 114 -0.72 -16.91 4.05
C PHE A 114 -0.71 -17.49 5.47
N PHE A 115 -1.76 -17.22 6.26
CA PHE A 115 -1.88 -17.72 7.63
C PHE A 115 -2.64 -19.06 7.76
N LYS A 116 -3.15 -19.65 6.67
CA LYS A 116 -3.85 -20.95 6.74
C LYS A 116 -2.93 -22.03 7.33
N GLY A 117 -3.44 -22.75 8.33
CA GLY A 117 -2.71 -23.80 9.02
C GLY A 117 -1.65 -23.30 10.02
N SER A 118 -1.52 -21.99 10.21
CA SER A 118 -0.69 -21.43 11.27
C SER A 118 -1.47 -21.31 12.60
N PHE A 119 -0.77 -21.48 13.73
CA PHE A 119 -1.35 -21.37 15.07
C PHE A 119 -0.92 -20.07 15.76
N GLY A 120 -1.79 -19.56 16.65
CA GLY A 120 -1.59 -18.35 17.45
C GLY A 120 -2.10 -17.07 16.80
N GLU A 121 -2.14 -15.98 17.56
CA GLU A 121 -2.49 -14.66 17.05
C GLU A 121 -1.42 -14.18 16.07
N LYS A 122 -1.83 -13.87 14.83
CA LYS A 122 -0.96 -13.33 13.79
C LYS A 122 -1.37 -11.91 13.47
N LYS A 123 -0.39 -11.04 13.33
CA LYS A 123 -0.64 -9.64 13.00
C LYS A 123 -0.30 -9.36 11.55
N ILE A 124 -1.13 -8.54 10.95
CA ILE A 124 -0.95 -7.88 9.68
C ILE A 124 -0.47 -6.48 9.99
N LYS A 125 0.60 -6.06 9.32
CA LYS A 125 1.00 -4.65 9.27
C LYS A 125 0.93 -4.19 7.83
N LEU A 126 0.09 -3.19 7.57
CA LEU A 126 -0.10 -2.59 6.26
C LEU A 126 -0.13 -1.08 6.40
N GLU A 127 0.67 -0.41 5.59
CA GLU A 127 0.62 1.05 5.47
C GLU A 127 -0.10 1.41 4.18
N ILE A 128 -0.97 2.42 4.24
CA ILE A 128 -1.71 2.91 3.09
C ILE A 128 -1.52 4.42 3.02
N VAL A 129 -1.06 4.90 1.87
CA VAL A 129 -0.95 6.33 1.60
C VAL A 129 -1.99 6.71 0.57
N ILE A 130 -2.76 7.76 0.86
CA ILE A 130 -3.88 8.19 0.03
C ILE A 130 -3.66 9.64 -0.34
N GLU A 131 -3.78 9.93 -1.62
CA GLU A 131 -3.89 11.30 -2.11
C GLU A 131 -5.34 11.76 -1.97
N THR A 132 -5.60 12.74 -1.10
CA THR A 132 -6.97 13.09 -0.68
C THR A 132 -7.60 14.21 -1.50
N THR A 133 -6.81 14.99 -2.25
CA THR A 133 -7.32 16.15 -3.00
C THR A 133 -6.53 16.36 -4.28
N PRO A 134 -7.07 17.11 -5.27
CA PRO A 134 -6.30 17.55 -6.43
C PRO A 134 -5.09 18.42 -6.09
N LYS A 135 -5.04 18.97 -4.86
CA LYS A 135 -3.90 19.76 -4.35
C LYS A 135 -2.79 18.87 -3.78
N LYS A 136 -2.85 17.55 -4.01
CA LYS A 136 -1.81 16.59 -3.62
C LYS A 136 -1.48 16.61 -2.13
N ILE A 137 -2.54 16.60 -1.32
CA ILE A 137 -2.42 16.36 0.13
C ILE A 137 -2.40 14.85 0.34
N TYR A 138 -1.38 14.35 1.03
CA TYR A 138 -1.20 12.94 1.30
C TYR A 138 -1.47 12.64 2.77
N LYS A 139 -2.22 11.58 3.02
CA LYS A 139 -2.41 11.04 4.37
C LYS A 139 -1.93 9.60 4.42
N LYS A 140 -1.25 9.23 5.50
CA LYS A 140 -0.83 7.86 5.77
C LYS A 140 -1.73 7.26 6.82
N LEU A 141 -2.23 6.06 6.54
CA LEU A 141 -2.95 5.19 7.44
C LEU A 141 -2.07 3.98 7.75
N THR A 142 -1.82 3.74 9.03
CA THR A 142 -1.15 2.50 9.48
C THR A 142 -2.18 1.56 10.07
N TYR A 143 -2.25 0.34 9.54
CA TYR A 143 -3.10 -0.73 10.05
C TYR A 143 -2.25 -1.81 10.72
N GLU A 144 -2.58 -2.11 11.98
CA GLU A 144 -2.12 -3.31 12.68
C GLU A 144 -3.32 -4.10 13.22
N GLY A 145 -3.49 -5.34 12.75
CA GLY A 145 -4.64 -6.18 13.11
C GLY A 145 -4.65 -7.54 12.38
N ASP A 146 -5.83 -8.10 12.15
CA ASP A 146 -6.02 -9.38 11.45
C ASP A 146 -6.53 -9.21 10.01
N ALA A 147 -6.71 -10.31 9.27
CA ALA A 147 -7.17 -10.24 7.88
C ALA A 147 -8.61 -9.72 7.73
N GLN A 148 -9.44 -9.87 8.77
CA GLN A 148 -10.84 -9.46 8.72
C GLN A 148 -10.95 -7.93 8.83
N GLY A 149 -10.12 -7.31 9.65
CA GLY A 149 -10.12 -5.86 9.85
C GLY A 149 -9.66 -5.03 8.65
N LEU A 150 -9.00 -5.65 7.66
CA LEU A 150 -8.70 -5.02 6.38
C LEU A 150 -9.97 -4.53 5.64
N LYS A 151 -11.12 -5.19 5.83
CA LYS A 151 -12.40 -4.76 5.24
C LYS A 151 -12.86 -3.40 5.79
N ASN A 152 -12.49 -3.09 7.02
CA ASN A 152 -12.87 -1.84 7.70
C ASN A 152 -11.99 -0.65 7.27
N ILE A 153 -10.91 -0.89 6.52
CA ILE A 153 -10.02 0.17 6.02
C ILE A 153 -10.75 1.04 5.00
N GLU A 154 -11.61 0.45 4.16
CA GLU A 154 -12.34 1.18 3.13
C GLU A 154 -13.16 2.33 3.73
N ASP A 155 -13.85 2.09 4.84
CA ASP A 155 -14.64 3.12 5.52
C ASP A 155 -13.78 4.24 6.11
N LEU A 156 -12.54 3.95 6.50
CA LEU A 156 -11.58 4.97 6.91
C LEU A 156 -11.09 5.79 5.73
N ILE A 157 -10.77 5.15 4.61
CA ILE A 157 -10.40 5.82 3.35
C ILE A 157 -11.52 6.78 2.93
N LYS A 158 -12.78 6.34 2.99
CA LYS A 158 -13.97 7.17 2.70
C LYS A 158 -14.07 8.39 3.60
N LYS A 159 -13.81 8.25 4.89
CA LYS A 159 -13.86 9.37 5.86
C LYS A 159 -12.74 10.37 5.64
N MET A 160 -11.58 9.93 5.15
CA MET A 160 -10.40 10.78 4.95
C MET A 160 -10.46 11.66 3.69
N THR A 161 -11.33 11.28 2.75
CA THR A 161 -11.46 11.85 1.40
C THR A 161 -12.77 12.62 1.19
N LYS A 162 -13.69 12.58 2.14
CA LYS A 162 -14.79 13.55 2.28
C LYS A 162 -14.26 14.88 2.83
#